data_AF-A0A350QB08-F1
#
_entry.id   AF-A0A350QB08-F1
#
_cell.length_a   1.000
_cell.length_b   1.000
_cell.length_c   1.000
_cell.angle_alpha   90.00
_cell.angle_beta   90.00
_cell.angle_gamma   90.00
#
_symmetry.space_group_name_H-M   'P 1'
#
loop_
_entity.id
_entity.type
_entity.pdbx_description
1 polymer ?
#
loop_
_entity_poly.entity_id
_entity_poly.type
_entity_poly.pdbx_seq_one_letter_code
_entity_poly.pdbx_strand_id
1 'polypeptide(L)'
;PDLRVIAPWREWDLQSREDALEYARARQIPLVGVDKTKLYSRDENIWHISHEGGPLEDPAFEPDEEMYQWTTAPEAAPDDPEYLEIGFEQGRPVSVNDEALDSVNLLLALNEIGSRHGVGRIDLVEDRLVGMKSRGVYETPGGTLLYIALQELEQLTLDRRALTFKDRLAARYADLVYEGWWWTPEREAMDASVDVLMKRVTGVVRLKLFKGSALIASRRSPESLYHAGLASFGEEATYDHADAEGFIKLFGLPARVAAERDGGKVWKSDATEVAAEADETATETGGTATNETATNEAATETTESEGVKTPAG
;
A
#
# COMPACT_ATOMS: atom_id res chain seq x y z
N PRO A 1 29.15 0.67 8.37
CA PRO A 1 28.96 1.98 9.03
C PRO A 1 30.20 2.89 8.94
N ASP A 2 31.40 2.32 8.79
CA ASP A 2 32.67 3.07 8.83
C ASP A 2 32.98 3.90 7.57
N LEU A 3 32.17 3.77 6.53
CA LEU A 3 32.33 4.54 5.29
C LEU A 3 31.76 5.94 5.47
N ARG A 4 32.57 6.96 5.20
CA ARG A 4 32.12 8.35 5.16
C ARG A 4 31.27 8.59 3.90
N VAL A 5 30.05 9.05 4.10
CA VAL A 5 29.20 9.54 3.00
C VAL A 5 29.55 10.98 2.69
N ILE A 6 29.93 11.25 1.44
CA ILE A 6 30.13 12.61 0.91
C ILE A 6 28.99 12.85 -0.08
N ALA A 7 28.24 13.93 0.13
CA ALA A 7 27.08 14.26 -0.70
C ALA A 7 27.27 15.68 -1.25
N PRO A 8 27.89 15.82 -2.44
CA PRO A 8 28.29 17.12 -2.98
C PRO A 8 27.17 18.15 -3.00
N TRP A 9 25.95 17.76 -3.40
CA TRP A 9 24.76 18.63 -3.39
C TRP A 9 24.43 19.30 -2.04
N ARG A 10 24.94 18.78 -0.91
CA ARG A 10 24.78 19.37 0.43
C ARG A 10 25.99 20.17 0.89
N GLU A 11 27.12 20.05 0.22
CA GLU A 11 28.44 20.51 0.70
C GLU A 11 29.10 21.54 -0.22
N TRP A 12 28.79 21.55 -1.51
CA TRP A 12 29.42 22.44 -2.49
C TRP A 12 28.62 23.74 -2.73
N ASP A 13 29.21 24.64 -3.52
CA ASP A 13 28.59 25.93 -3.89
C ASP A 13 27.77 25.87 -5.19
N LEU A 14 27.66 24.71 -5.85
CA LEU A 14 26.83 24.56 -7.07
C LEU A 14 25.37 24.35 -6.66
N GLN A 15 24.48 25.25 -7.09
CA GLN A 15 23.08 25.25 -6.66
C GLN A 15 22.11 24.78 -7.76
N SER A 16 22.59 24.68 -8.99
CA SER A 16 21.74 24.39 -10.14
C SER A 16 22.43 23.49 -11.17
N ARG A 17 21.63 22.97 -12.10
CA ARG A 17 22.14 22.29 -13.30
C ARG A 17 23.00 23.24 -14.12
N GLU A 18 22.61 24.50 -14.22
CA GLU A 18 23.32 25.57 -14.93
C GLU A 18 24.72 25.78 -14.35
N ASP A 19 24.84 25.85 -13.02
CA ASP A 19 26.14 25.98 -12.33
C ASP A 19 27.04 24.77 -12.63
N ALA A 20 26.48 23.56 -12.60
CA ALA A 20 27.22 22.34 -12.93
C ALA A 20 27.71 22.34 -14.40
N LEU A 21 26.90 22.85 -15.33
CA LEU A 21 27.28 22.98 -16.74
C LEU A 21 28.36 24.03 -16.95
N GLU A 22 28.28 25.18 -16.29
CA GLU A 22 29.32 26.21 -16.34
C GLU A 22 30.63 25.71 -15.72
N TYR A 23 30.55 25.06 -14.56
CA TYR A 23 31.69 24.41 -13.91
C TYR A 23 32.39 23.41 -14.85
N ALA A 24 31.62 22.58 -15.55
CA ALA A 24 32.13 21.61 -16.51
C ALA A 24 32.79 22.28 -17.73
N ARG A 25 32.16 23.31 -18.31
CA ARG A 25 32.73 24.06 -19.45
C ARG A 25 34.02 24.77 -19.08
N ALA A 26 34.06 25.44 -17.92
CA ALA A 26 35.25 26.13 -17.43
C ALA A 26 36.45 25.18 -17.25
N ARG A 27 36.19 23.89 -17.01
CA ARG A 27 37.19 22.83 -16.83
C ARG A 27 37.37 21.93 -18.05
N GLN A 28 36.74 22.27 -19.17
CA GLN A 28 36.79 21.49 -20.42
C GLN A 28 36.39 20.02 -20.23
N ILE A 29 35.46 19.75 -19.29
CA ILE A 29 34.89 18.41 -19.10
C ILE A 29 33.95 18.14 -20.29
N PRO A 30 34.16 17.08 -21.08
CA PRO A 30 33.28 16.75 -22.20
C PRO A 30 31.86 16.46 -21.73
N LEU A 31 30.88 17.22 -22.23
CA LEU A 31 29.47 17.02 -21.96
C LEU A 31 28.85 16.25 -23.13
N VAL A 32 28.56 14.96 -22.93
CA VAL A 32 27.88 14.11 -23.92
C VAL A 32 26.40 14.00 -23.52
N GLY A 33 25.49 14.17 -24.48
CA GLY A 33 24.05 13.98 -24.24
C GLY A 33 23.35 15.09 -23.44
N VAL A 34 24.06 16.18 -23.12
CA VAL A 34 23.47 17.39 -22.52
C VAL A 34 22.89 18.25 -23.63
N ASP A 35 21.61 18.03 -23.91
CA ASP A 35 20.82 18.93 -24.74
C ASP A 35 20.05 19.92 -23.85
N LYS A 36 20.06 21.20 -24.21
CA LYS A 36 19.24 22.23 -23.55
C LYS A 36 17.74 21.99 -23.74
N THR A 37 17.35 21.14 -24.70
CA THR A 37 15.96 20.76 -24.97
C THR A 37 15.45 19.62 -24.08
N LYS A 38 16.32 18.92 -23.34
CA LYS A 38 15.89 17.87 -22.40
C LYS A 38 15.39 18.49 -21.09
N LEU A 39 14.10 18.83 -21.12
CA LEU A 39 13.37 19.52 -20.05
C LEU A 39 13.14 18.65 -18.80
N TYR A 40 12.99 17.34 -18.97
CA TYR A 40 12.66 16.41 -17.89
C TYR A 40 13.89 15.75 -17.28
N SER A 41 13.92 15.68 -15.94
CA SER A 41 14.76 14.75 -15.18
C SER A 41 14.15 13.36 -15.27
N ARG A 42 14.98 12.34 -15.50
CA ARG A 42 14.53 10.96 -15.65
C ARG A 42 15.40 10.01 -14.84
N ASP A 43 14.76 9.06 -14.17
CA ASP A 43 15.42 7.90 -13.58
C ASP A 43 14.85 6.63 -14.22
N GLU A 44 15.72 5.76 -14.73
CA GLU A 44 15.33 4.60 -15.53
C GLU A 44 16.06 3.36 -15.02
N ASN A 45 15.30 2.29 -14.82
CA ASN A 45 15.81 0.95 -14.57
C ASN A 45 14.86 -0.07 -15.22
N ILE A 46 15.14 -1.38 -15.10
CA ILE A 46 14.31 -2.41 -15.77
C ILE A 46 12.86 -2.47 -15.27
N TRP A 47 12.56 -1.92 -14.09
CA TRP A 47 11.22 -1.96 -13.50
C TRP A 47 10.33 -0.83 -13.99
N HIS A 48 10.89 0.37 -14.14
CA HIS A 48 10.15 1.56 -14.55
C HIS A 48 11.07 2.68 -15.03
N ILE A 49 10.46 3.70 -15.61
CA ILE A 49 11.05 5.03 -15.79
C ILE A 49 10.18 6.08 -15.09
N SER A 50 10.81 7.06 -14.45
CA SER A 50 10.17 8.23 -13.84
C SER A 50 10.53 9.52 -14.58
N HIS A 51 9.63 10.49 -14.54
CA HIS A 51 9.75 11.79 -15.18
C HIS A 51 9.36 12.88 -14.19
N GLU A 52 10.27 13.83 -13.97
CA GLU A 52 10.07 14.96 -13.07
C GLU A 52 10.69 16.24 -13.63
N GLY A 53 10.33 17.38 -13.03
CA GLY A 53 10.92 18.68 -13.34
C GLY A 53 10.38 19.33 -14.62
N GLY A 54 10.83 20.55 -14.89
CA GLY A 54 10.39 21.30 -16.06
C GLY A 54 8.88 21.58 -16.01
N PRO A 55 8.14 21.45 -17.13
CA PRO A 55 6.70 21.70 -17.16
C PRO A 55 5.86 20.88 -16.16
N LEU A 56 6.33 19.69 -15.74
CA LEU A 56 5.60 18.85 -14.78
C LEU A 56 5.54 19.45 -13.37
N GLU A 57 6.38 20.44 -13.05
CA GLU A 57 6.33 21.13 -11.76
C GLU A 57 5.02 21.89 -11.55
N ASP A 58 4.33 22.26 -12.63
CA ASP A 58 2.94 22.73 -12.58
C ASP A 58 1.98 21.53 -12.67
N PRO A 59 1.25 21.15 -11.60
CA PRO A 59 0.32 20.04 -11.65
C PRO A 59 -0.88 20.26 -12.59
N ALA A 60 -1.10 21.48 -13.09
CA ALA A 60 -2.12 21.76 -14.10
C ALA A 60 -1.62 21.54 -15.55
N PHE A 61 -0.33 21.30 -15.74
CA PHE A 61 0.26 21.02 -17.05
C PHE A 61 0.04 19.54 -17.43
N GLU A 62 -0.64 19.29 -18.55
CA GLU A 62 -0.81 17.93 -19.09
C GLU A 62 0.52 17.42 -19.65
N PRO A 63 0.97 16.20 -19.31
CA PRO A 63 2.24 15.69 -19.83
C PRO A 63 2.23 15.55 -21.35
N ASP A 64 3.23 16.14 -22.03
CA ASP A 64 3.40 16.01 -23.48
C ASP A 64 3.69 14.55 -23.87
N GLU A 65 3.18 14.09 -25.02
CA GLU A 65 3.42 12.71 -25.47
C GLU A 65 4.91 12.39 -25.66
N GLU A 66 5.72 13.37 -26.10
CA GLU A 66 7.18 13.21 -26.28
C GLU A 66 7.94 12.98 -24.96
N MET A 67 7.29 13.22 -23.82
CA MET A 67 7.86 12.95 -22.51
C MET A 67 8.05 11.44 -22.29
N TYR A 68 7.00 10.66 -22.60
CA TYR A 68 6.97 9.20 -22.44
C TYR A 68 8.03 8.57 -23.35
N GLN A 69 8.82 7.64 -22.81
CA GLN A 69 9.93 7.00 -23.51
C GLN A 69 9.66 5.51 -23.77
N TRP A 70 8.83 4.87 -22.95
CA TRP A 70 8.66 3.42 -22.99
C TRP A 70 7.35 3.01 -23.64
N THR A 71 6.26 3.63 -23.23
CA THR A 71 4.89 3.19 -23.52
C THR A 71 4.33 3.96 -24.72
N THR A 72 3.53 3.27 -25.53
CA THR A 72 2.81 3.89 -26.65
C THR A 72 1.59 4.66 -26.13
N ALA A 73 1.27 5.83 -26.70
CA ALA A 73 0.01 6.52 -26.40
C ALA A 73 -1.19 5.56 -26.51
N PRO A 74 -2.13 5.53 -25.56
CA PRO A 74 -3.32 4.68 -25.65
C PRO A 74 -4.08 4.82 -26.98
N GLU A 75 -4.15 6.01 -27.55
CA GLU A 75 -4.80 6.30 -28.83
C GLU A 75 -4.05 5.69 -30.03
N ALA A 76 -2.73 5.60 -29.93
CA ALA A 76 -1.84 5.04 -30.97
C ALA A 76 -1.52 3.55 -30.75
N ALA A 77 -1.88 2.98 -29.60
CA ALA A 77 -1.74 1.57 -29.30
C ALA A 77 -2.63 0.70 -30.24
N PRO A 78 -2.30 -0.59 -30.43
CA PRO A 78 -3.01 -1.48 -31.35
C PRO A 78 -4.54 -1.46 -31.21
N ASP A 79 -5.23 -1.52 -32.35
CA ASP A 79 -6.70 -1.54 -32.40
C ASP A 79 -7.31 -2.92 -32.07
N ASP A 80 -6.48 -3.97 -32.05
CA ASP A 80 -6.89 -5.31 -31.65
C ASP A 80 -6.40 -5.61 -30.22
N PRO A 81 -7.27 -6.15 -29.34
CA PRO A 81 -6.86 -6.53 -28.00
C PRO A 81 -5.93 -7.74 -28.02
N GLU A 82 -4.92 -7.73 -27.15
CA GLU A 82 -3.99 -8.84 -26.96
C GLU A 82 -4.32 -9.60 -25.68
N TYR A 83 -4.25 -10.93 -25.72
CA TYR A 83 -4.40 -11.76 -24.52
C TYR A 83 -3.03 -12.24 -24.06
N LEU A 84 -2.78 -12.09 -22.76
CA LEU A 84 -1.51 -12.41 -22.12
C LEU A 84 -1.77 -13.35 -20.95
N GLU A 85 -1.09 -14.50 -20.88
CA GLU A 85 -1.10 -15.35 -19.69
C GLU A 85 0.18 -15.17 -18.87
N ILE A 86 0.04 -15.02 -17.55
CA ILE A 86 1.17 -14.96 -16.62
C ILE A 86 1.02 -16.11 -15.63
N GLY A 87 2.02 -17.00 -15.58
CA GLY A 87 2.08 -18.11 -14.64
C GLY A 87 2.87 -17.76 -13.39
N PHE A 88 2.41 -18.26 -12.25
CA PHE A 88 3.01 -18.04 -10.94
C PHE A 88 3.21 -19.35 -10.19
N GLU A 89 4.32 -19.43 -9.45
CA GLU A 89 4.60 -20.46 -8.46
C GLU A 89 4.95 -19.80 -7.13
N GLN A 90 4.17 -20.09 -6.09
CA GLN A 90 4.38 -19.53 -4.75
C GLN A 90 4.52 -18.00 -4.76
N GLY A 91 3.63 -17.30 -5.48
CA GLY A 91 3.62 -15.85 -5.63
C GLY A 91 4.68 -15.28 -6.57
N ARG A 92 5.59 -16.11 -7.09
CA ARG A 92 6.66 -15.67 -8.01
C ARG A 92 6.23 -15.89 -9.46
N PRO A 93 6.33 -14.89 -10.35
CA PRO A 93 6.05 -15.11 -11.76
C PRO A 93 7.13 -16.01 -12.38
N VAL A 94 6.72 -17.00 -13.16
CA VAL A 94 7.60 -18.02 -13.75
C VAL A 94 7.42 -18.20 -15.26
N SER A 95 6.32 -17.72 -15.83
CA SER A 95 6.06 -17.87 -17.26
C SER A 95 5.19 -16.76 -17.84
N VAL A 96 5.33 -16.55 -19.15
CA VAL A 96 4.51 -15.65 -19.97
C VAL A 96 4.03 -16.43 -21.20
N ASN A 97 2.72 -16.49 -21.44
CA ASN A 97 2.12 -17.25 -22.55
C ASN A 97 2.63 -18.71 -22.63
N ASP A 98 2.63 -19.39 -21.48
CA ASP A 98 3.14 -20.76 -21.28
C ASP A 98 4.65 -20.96 -21.55
N GLU A 99 5.39 -19.91 -21.89
CA GLU A 99 6.86 -19.94 -21.99
C GLU A 99 7.50 -19.64 -20.64
N ALA A 100 8.31 -20.58 -20.13
CA ALA A 100 9.06 -20.40 -18.90
C ALA A 100 10.23 -19.44 -19.12
N LEU A 101 10.32 -18.41 -18.28
CA LEU A 101 11.34 -17.36 -18.38
C LEU A 101 11.99 -17.12 -17.01
N ASP A 102 13.28 -16.78 -17.00
CA ASP A 102 13.88 -16.24 -15.79
C ASP A 102 13.32 -14.85 -15.45
N SER A 103 13.51 -14.41 -14.21
CA SER A 103 12.87 -13.20 -13.70
C SER A 103 13.16 -11.92 -14.50
N VAL A 104 14.36 -11.81 -15.08
CA VAL A 104 14.73 -10.61 -15.86
C VAL A 104 14.09 -10.66 -17.24
N ASN A 105 14.22 -11.79 -17.95
CA ASN A 105 13.61 -11.96 -19.27
C ASN A 105 12.08 -11.90 -19.20
N LEU A 106 11.49 -12.41 -18.12
CA LEU A 106 10.06 -12.30 -17.86
C LEU A 106 9.61 -10.85 -17.75
N LEU A 107 10.30 -10.05 -16.93
CA LEU A 107 9.96 -8.63 -16.77
C LEU A 107 10.16 -7.85 -18.07
N LEU A 108 11.24 -8.12 -18.82
CA LEU A 108 11.49 -7.48 -20.10
C LEU A 108 10.40 -7.80 -21.13
N ALA A 109 9.97 -9.06 -21.21
CA ALA A 109 8.86 -9.46 -22.09
C ALA A 109 7.55 -8.77 -21.69
N LEU A 110 7.25 -8.69 -20.40
CA LEU A 110 6.07 -7.98 -19.91
C LEU A 110 6.15 -6.46 -20.14
N ASN A 111 7.33 -5.85 -20.01
CA ASN A 111 7.54 -4.45 -20.36
C ASN A 111 7.28 -4.22 -21.84
N GLU A 112 7.81 -5.05 -22.73
CA GLU A 112 7.60 -4.92 -24.17
C GLU A 112 6.10 -5.00 -24.53
N ILE A 113 5.42 -6.03 -24.03
CA ILE A 113 3.99 -6.26 -24.31
C ILE A 113 3.15 -5.13 -23.70
N GLY A 114 3.39 -4.77 -22.43
CA GLY A 114 2.66 -3.69 -21.75
C GLY A 114 2.87 -2.33 -22.42
N SER A 115 4.12 -1.99 -22.77
CA SER A 115 4.48 -0.75 -23.46
C SER A 115 3.79 -0.60 -24.80
N ARG A 116 3.74 -1.67 -25.60
CA ARG A 116 3.06 -1.69 -26.90
C ARG A 116 1.57 -1.33 -26.79
N HIS A 117 0.95 -1.72 -25.67
CA HIS A 117 -0.46 -1.43 -25.37
C HIS A 117 -0.66 -0.18 -24.53
N GLY A 118 0.38 0.59 -24.20
CA GLY A 118 0.27 1.81 -23.40
C GLY A 118 -0.03 1.60 -21.91
N VAL A 119 0.15 0.37 -21.41
CA VAL A 119 -0.17 0.02 -20.02
C VAL A 119 0.87 0.59 -19.06
N GLY A 120 0.44 1.04 -17.89
CA GLY A 120 1.32 1.39 -16.77
C GLY A 120 1.82 2.83 -16.77
N ARG A 121 1.16 3.75 -17.49
CA ARG A 121 1.33 5.20 -17.31
C ARG A 121 0.60 5.66 -16.05
N ILE A 122 1.30 6.33 -15.13
CA ILE A 122 0.72 6.90 -13.90
C ILE A 122 1.24 8.33 -13.73
N ASP A 123 0.34 9.28 -13.51
CA ASP A 123 0.64 10.67 -13.11
C ASP A 123 0.11 10.89 -11.70
N LEU A 124 0.99 11.26 -10.76
CA LEU A 124 0.61 11.42 -9.37
C LEU A 124 1.31 12.61 -8.69
N VAL A 125 0.66 13.11 -7.65
CA VAL A 125 1.27 13.99 -6.66
C VAL A 125 1.51 13.17 -5.39
N GLU A 126 2.78 12.96 -5.05
CA GLU A 126 3.22 12.16 -3.90
C GLU A 126 3.71 13.03 -2.73
N ASP A 127 3.71 12.43 -1.55
CA ASP A 127 4.28 12.99 -0.33
C ASP A 127 5.68 12.46 -0.12
N ARG A 128 6.69 13.32 -0.30
CA ARG A 128 8.08 12.96 -0.01
C ARG A 128 8.29 12.88 1.49
N LEU A 129 9.18 11.97 1.92
CA LEU A 129 9.55 11.79 3.32
C LEU A 129 10.02 13.09 4.00
N VAL A 130 10.64 13.99 3.23
CA VAL A 130 11.10 15.31 3.71
C VAL A 130 9.96 16.32 3.92
N GLY A 131 8.70 15.91 3.76
CA GLY A 131 7.50 16.70 4.10
C GLY A 131 6.95 17.58 2.98
N MET A 132 7.49 17.48 1.76
CA MET A 132 7.01 18.23 0.59
C MET A 132 6.22 17.34 -0.36
N LYS A 133 5.28 17.94 -1.08
CA LYS A 133 4.65 17.29 -2.22
C LYS A 133 5.51 17.43 -3.47
N SER A 134 5.54 16.38 -4.28
CA SER A 134 6.16 16.37 -5.60
C SER A 134 5.18 15.79 -6.61
N ARG A 135 5.25 16.22 -7.86
CA ARG A 135 4.56 15.56 -8.97
C ARG A 135 5.57 14.73 -9.76
N GLY A 136 5.20 13.50 -10.06
CA GLY A 136 5.99 12.59 -10.89
C GLY A 136 5.08 11.84 -11.86
N VAL A 137 5.57 11.63 -13.07
CA VAL A 137 4.94 10.74 -14.05
C VAL A 137 5.80 9.50 -14.20
N TYR A 138 5.17 8.34 -14.29
CA TYR A 138 5.82 7.04 -14.25
C TYR A 138 5.33 6.14 -15.37
N GLU A 139 6.24 5.35 -15.94
CA GLU A 139 5.92 4.26 -16.87
C GLU A 139 6.40 2.94 -16.27
N THR A 140 5.47 2.10 -15.83
CA THR A 140 5.74 0.81 -15.16
C THR A 140 4.94 -0.33 -15.80
N PRO A 141 5.15 -0.63 -17.10
CA PRO A 141 4.29 -1.55 -17.86
C PRO A 141 4.30 -2.98 -17.29
N GLY A 142 5.46 -3.62 -17.20
CA GLY A 142 5.57 -4.99 -16.71
C GLY A 142 5.20 -5.12 -15.23
N GLY A 143 5.62 -4.16 -14.41
CA GLY A 143 5.24 -4.11 -12.99
C GLY A 143 3.72 -3.97 -12.78
N THR A 144 3.04 -3.17 -13.60
CA THR A 144 1.57 -3.03 -13.55
C THR A 144 0.88 -4.35 -13.91
N LEU A 145 1.34 -5.04 -14.96
CA LEU A 145 0.80 -6.34 -15.34
C LEU A 145 1.00 -7.40 -14.24
N LEU A 146 2.20 -7.47 -13.64
CA LEU A 146 2.51 -8.37 -12.54
C LEU A 146 1.64 -8.09 -11.31
N TYR A 147 1.47 -6.81 -10.95
CA TYR A 147 0.67 -6.41 -9.80
C TYR A 147 -0.79 -6.84 -9.98
N ILE A 148 -1.39 -6.51 -11.12
CA ILE A 148 -2.78 -6.87 -11.46
C ILE A 148 -2.97 -8.40 -11.43
N ALA A 149 -2.05 -9.14 -12.06
CA ALA A 149 -2.16 -10.59 -12.14
C ALA A 149 -1.96 -11.28 -10.78
N LEU A 150 -0.99 -10.85 -9.98
CA LEU A 150 -0.73 -11.45 -8.67
C LEU A 150 -1.89 -11.19 -7.70
N GLN A 151 -2.43 -9.97 -7.65
CA GLN A 151 -3.59 -9.66 -6.80
C GLN A 151 -4.81 -10.51 -7.15
N GLU A 152 -5.02 -10.81 -8.43
CA GLU A 152 -6.12 -11.68 -8.84
C GLU A 152 -5.90 -13.12 -8.38
N LEU A 153 -4.67 -13.63 -8.50
CA LEU A 153 -4.35 -14.98 -8.06
C LEU A 153 -4.46 -15.13 -6.53
N GLU A 154 -4.06 -14.11 -5.78
CA GLU A 154 -4.21 -14.04 -4.33
C GLU A 154 -5.68 -14.13 -3.91
N GLN A 155 -6.59 -13.41 -4.58
CA GLN A 155 -8.03 -13.50 -4.31
C GLN A 155 -8.60 -14.91 -4.51
N LEU A 156 -8.04 -15.67 -5.45
CA LEU A 156 -8.46 -17.05 -5.73
C LEU A 156 -7.92 -18.07 -4.71
N THR A 157 -6.76 -17.80 -4.11
CA THR A 157 -5.96 -18.80 -3.38
C THR A 157 -5.79 -18.51 -1.89
N LEU A 158 -6.01 -17.28 -1.43
CA LEU A 158 -5.95 -16.90 -0.03
C LEU A 158 -7.33 -16.86 0.60
N ASP A 159 -7.44 -17.30 1.86
CA ASP A 159 -8.67 -17.12 2.62
C ASP A 159 -8.87 -15.64 2.96
N ARG A 160 -10.13 -15.26 3.26
CA ARG A 160 -10.53 -13.87 3.51
C ARG A 160 -9.68 -13.16 4.57
N ARG A 161 -9.30 -13.85 5.66
CA ARG A 161 -8.54 -13.22 6.75
C ARG A 161 -7.06 -13.06 6.37
N ALA A 162 -6.49 -14.06 5.71
CA ALA A 162 -5.13 -13.97 5.18
C ALA A 162 -5.00 -12.84 4.15
N LEU A 163 -5.95 -12.72 3.21
CA LEU A 163 -5.97 -11.64 2.22
C LEU A 163 -6.03 -10.26 2.88
N THR A 164 -6.95 -10.07 3.83
CA THR A 164 -7.08 -8.80 4.57
C THR A 164 -5.80 -8.44 5.34
N PHE A 165 -5.13 -9.44 5.92
CA PHE A 165 -3.85 -9.24 6.60
C PHE A 165 -2.75 -8.87 5.60
N LYS A 166 -2.66 -9.58 4.47
CA LYS A 166 -1.68 -9.33 3.40
C LYS A 166 -1.81 -7.91 2.85
N ASP A 167 -3.02 -7.40 2.64
CA ASP A 167 -3.24 -6.05 2.10
C ASP A 167 -2.73 -4.96 3.05
N ARG A 168 -2.92 -5.15 4.36
CA ARG A 168 -2.37 -4.24 5.38
C ARG A 168 -0.85 -4.30 5.44
N LEU A 169 -0.29 -5.52 5.34
CA LEU A 169 1.15 -5.73 5.30
C LEU A 169 1.77 -5.09 4.07
N ALA A 170 1.15 -5.22 2.90
CA ALA A 170 1.63 -4.69 1.63
C ALA A 170 1.73 -3.16 1.65
N ALA A 171 0.72 -2.47 2.20
CA ALA A 171 0.77 -1.01 2.35
C ALA A 171 1.94 -0.57 3.24
N ARG A 172 2.12 -1.19 4.40
CA ARG A 172 3.25 -0.88 5.30
C ARG A 172 4.61 -1.22 4.67
N TYR A 173 4.69 -2.30 3.91
CA TYR A 173 5.90 -2.67 3.16
C TYR A 173 6.25 -1.59 2.14
N ALA A 174 5.27 -1.07 1.40
CA ALA A 174 5.48 0.01 0.44
C ALA A 174 6.01 1.28 1.11
N ASP A 175 5.44 1.68 2.26
CA ASP A 175 5.94 2.82 3.05
C ASP A 175 7.41 2.61 3.44
N LEU A 176 7.74 1.45 4.01
CA LEU A 176 9.10 1.12 4.44
C LEU A 176 10.12 1.23 3.29
N VAL A 177 9.75 0.73 2.09
CA VAL A 177 10.60 0.80 0.90
C VAL A 177 10.78 2.26 0.44
N TYR A 178 9.68 3.01 0.36
CA TYR A 178 9.71 4.42 -0.04
C TYR A 178 10.55 5.29 0.91
N GLU A 179 10.46 5.03 2.21
CA GLU A 179 11.22 5.72 3.25
C GLU A 179 12.71 5.35 3.29
N GLY A 180 13.15 4.36 2.50
CA GLY A 180 14.55 3.92 2.44
C GLY A 180 14.98 2.98 3.57
N TRP A 181 14.04 2.38 4.29
CA TRP A 181 14.29 1.50 5.45
C TRP A 181 14.50 0.03 5.08
N TRP A 182 15.01 -0.25 3.88
CA TRP A 182 15.18 -1.61 3.35
C TRP A 182 16.00 -2.55 4.27
N TRP A 183 17.09 -2.05 4.85
CA TRP A 183 17.99 -2.86 5.70
C TRP A 183 17.58 -2.84 7.16
N THR A 184 16.33 -3.24 7.46
CA THR A 184 15.79 -3.27 8.82
C THR A 184 15.19 -4.64 9.19
N PRO A 185 15.15 -4.99 10.49
CA PRO A 185 14.44 -6.19 10.96
C PRO A 185 12.93 -6.16 10.67
N GLU A 186 12.33 -4.97 10.57
CA GLU A 186 10.93 -4.82 10.19
C GLU A 186 10.68 -5.43 8.81
N ARG A 187 11.48 -5.05 7.80
CA ARG A 187 11.40 -5.61 6.44
C ARG A 187 11.60 -7.13 6.42
N GLU A 188 12.58 -7.64 7.18
CA GLU A 188 12.83 -9.10 7.30
C GLU A 188 11.63 -9.86 7.87
N ALA A 189 10.97 -9.30 8.89
CA ALA A 189 9.77 -9.90 9.47
C ALA A 189 8.58 -9.89 8.49
N MET A 190 8.46 -8.83 7.67
CA MET A 190 7.44 -8.77 6.63
C MET A 190 7.73 -9.77 5.50
N ASP A 191 8.99 -9.90 5.04
CA ASP A 191 9.40 -10.90 4.05
C ASP A 191 9.01 -12.31 4.50
N ALA A 192 9.34 -12.67 5.75
CA ALA A 192 8.98 -13.98 6.31
C ALA A 192 7.46 -14.21 6.36
N SER A 193 6.68 -13.15 6.59
CA SER A 193 5.21 -13.22 6.56
C SER A 193 4.70 -13.42 5.13
N VAL A 194 5.25 -12.71 4.15
CA VAL A 194 4.92 -12.86 2.73
C VAL A 194 5.27 -14.27 2.24
N ASP A 195 6.44 -14.81 2.61
CA ASP A 195 6.85 -16.17 2.25
C ASP A 195 5.86 -17.23 2.76
N VAL A 196 5.23 -17.01 3.93
CA VAL A 196 4.17 -17.91 4.43
C VAL A 196 2.88 -17.76 3.63
N LEU A 197 2.47 -16.52 3.36
CA LEU A 197 1.23 -16.23 2.62
C LEU A 197 1.29 -16.75 1.18
N MET A 198 2.45 -16.64 0.53
CA MET A 198 2.60 -16.98 -0.88
C MET A 198 2.68 -18.48 -1.18
N LYS A 199 2.82 -19.36 -0.18
CA LYS A 199 3.04 -20.81 -0.35
C LYS A 199 2.06 -21.52 -1.30
N ARG A 200 0.81 -21.05 -1.37
CA ARG A 200 -0.25 -21.63 -2.22
C ARG A 200 -0.72 -20.70 -3.35
N VAL A 201 -0.03 -19.58 -3.55
CA VAL A 201 -0.35 -18.63 -4.62
C VAL A 201 0.31 -19.12 -5.91
N THR A 202 -0.20 -20.21 -6.46
CA THR A 202 0.30 -20.88 -7.67
C THR A 202 -0.83 -21.00 -8.68
N GLY A 203 -0.60 -20.64 -9.93
CA GLY A 203 -1.64 -20.65 -10.96
C GLY A 203 -1.31 -19.76 -12.15
N VAL A 204 -2.32 -19.51 -12.98
CA VAL A 204 -2.19 -18.69 -14.19
C VAL A 204 -3.31 -17.66 -14.24
N VAL A 205 -2.96 -16.42 -14.53
CA VAL A 205 -3.91 -15.33 -14.77
C VAL A 205 -3.78 -14.88 -16.22
N ARG A 206 -4.92 -14.76 -16.89
CA ARG A 206 -5.02 -14.27 -18.26
C ARG A 206 -5.54 -12.84 -18.24
N LEU A 207 -4.75 -11.92 -18.78
CA LEU A 207 -5.08 -10.52 -18.97
C LEU A 207 -5.52 -10.27 -20.42
N LYS A 208 -6.38 -9.28 -20.61
CA LYS A 208 -6.74 -8.69 -21.90
C LYS A 208 -6.21 -7.26 -21.92
N LEU A 209 -5.26 -7.00 -22.81
CA LEU A 209 -4.61 -5.70 -22.97
C LEU A 209 -5.26 -4.94 -24.13
N PHE A 210 -5.59 -3.68 -23.91
CA PHE A 210 -6.20 -2.83 -24.93
C PHE A 210 -6.07 -1.36 -24.57
N LYS A 211 -5.41 -0.57 -25.42
CA LYS A 211 -5.35 0.91 -25.37
C LYS A 211 -5.24 1.48 -23.94
N GLY A 212 -4.10 1.24 -23.31
CA GLY A 212 -3.74 1.69 -21.97
C GLY A 212 -4.24 0.79 -20.84
N SER A 213 -5.14 -0.15 -21.13
CA SER A 213 -5.82 -0.97 -20.12
C SER A 213 -5.30 -2.40 -20.06
N ALA A 214 -5.25 -2.96 -18.84
CA ALA A 214 -5.07 -4.38 -18.58
C ALA A 214 -6.26 -4.89 -17.75
N LEU A 215 -7.10 -5.74 -18.35
CA LEU A 215 -8.30 -6.28 -17.71
C LEU A 215 -8.15 -7.77 -17.45
N ILE A 216 -8.67 -8.26 -16.32
CA ILE A 216 -8.65 -9.71 -16.07
C ILE A 216 -9.64 -10.42 -16.99
N ALA A 217 -9.14 -11.32 -17.84
CA ALA A 217 -9.97 -12.19 -18.68
C ALA A 217 -10.34 -13.48 -17.95
N SER A 218 -9.37 -14.17 -17.35
CA SER A 218 -9.61 -15.41 -16.60
C SER A 218 -8.48 -15.69 -15.61
N ARG A 219 -8.73 -16.66 -14.73
CA ARG A 219 -7.77 -17.16 -13.73
C ARG A 219 -7.98 -18.64 -13.51
N ARG A 220 -6.92 -19.37 -13.23
CA ARG A 220 -6.97 -20.79 -12.86
C ARG A 220 -5.87 -21.10 -11.86
N SER A 221 -6.16 -21.97 -10.90
CA SER A 221 -5.19 -22.41 -9.91
C SER A 221 -5.51 -23.83 -9.44
N PRO A 222 -4.51 -24.71 -9.29
CA PRO A 222 -4.67 -25.98 -8.58
C PRO A 222 -4.91 -25.81 -7.07
N GLU A 223 -4.58 -24.64 -6.52
CA GLU A 223 -4.74 -24.27 -5.11
C GLU A 223 -5.97 -23.36 -4.88
N SER A 224 -6.90 -23.33 -5.83
CA SER A 224 -8.10 -22.51 -5.77
C SER A 224 -8.94 -22.84 -4.53
N LEU A 225 -9.30 -21.80 -3.76
CA LEU A 225 -10.31 -21.88 -2.71
C LEU A 225 -11.73 -21.65 -3.25
N TYR A 226 -11.86 -21.23 -4.52
CA TYR A 226 -13.16 -21.15 -5.19
C TYR A 226 -13.68 -22.55 -5.49
N HIS A 227 -14.87 -22.87 -4.95
CA HIS A 227 -15.55 -24.14 -5.14
C HIS A 227 -16.90 -23.91 -5.82
N ALA A 228 -16.99 -24.19 -7.12
CA ALA A 228 -18.19 -23.91 -7.93
C ALA A 228 -19.47 -24.54 -7.35
N GLY A 229 -19.38 -25.77 -6.81
CA GLY A 229 -20.54 -26.43 -6.19
C GLY A 229 -21.04 -25.78 -4.89
N LEU A 230 -20.22 -24.97 -4.20
CA LEU A 230 -20.66 -24.22 -3.02
C LEU A 230 -21.21 -22.84 -3.41
N ALA A 231 -20.76 -22.30 -4.55
CA ALA A 231 -21.19 -20.99 -5.06
C ALA A 231 -22.37 -21.07 -6.06
N SER A 232 -22.70 -22.27 -6.55
CA SER A 232 -23.75 -22.50 -7.54
C SER A 232 -25.14 -22.25 -6.97
N PHE A 233 -26.03 -21.71 -7.81
CA PHE A 233 -27.47 -21.60 -7.55
C PHE A 233 -28.28 -22.77 -8.17
N GLY A 234 -27.60 -23.72 -8.83
CA GLY A 234 -28.23 -24.86 -9.49
C GLY A 234 -28.47 -26.06 -8.56
N GLU A 235 -29.08 -27.13 -9.10
CA GLU A 235 -29.48 -28.33 -8.34
C GLU A 235 -28.32 -29.12 -7.72
N GLU A 236 -27.08 -28.87 -8.14
CA GLU A 236 -25.85 -29.45 -7.58
C GLU A 236 -25.24 -28.63 -6.44
N ALA A 237 -26.01 -27.70 -5.84
CA ALA A 237 -25.56 -26.89 -4.72
C ALA A 237 -25.25 -27.77 -3.49
N THR A 238 -24.03 -27.64 -2.97
CA THR A 238 -23.52 -28.41 -1.81
C THR A 238 -23.60 -27.64 -0.49
N TYR A 239 -24.14 -26.42 -0.53
CA TYR A 239 -24.25 -25.52 0.63
C TYR A 239 -25.57 -25.73 1.37
N ASP A 240 -25.51 -25.99 2.68
CA ASP A 240 -26.71 -26.07 3.53
C ASP A 240 -27.19 -24.66 3.92
N HIS A 241 -28.30 -24.24 3.32
CA HIS A 241 -28.89 -22.92 3.58
C HIS A 241 -29.47 -22.78 4.99
N ALA A 242 -29.76 -23.88 5.71
CA ALA A 242 -30.31 -23.82 7.07
C ALA A 242 -29.30 -23.21 8.07
N ASP A 243 -28.00 -23.46 7.87
CA ASP A 243 -26.93 -22.94 8.73
C ASP A 243 -26.87 -21.40 8.74
N ALA A 244 -27.30 -20.76 7.66
CA ALA A 244 -27.27 -19.31 7.53
C ALA A 244 -28.14 -18.59 8.58
N GLU A 245 -29.25 -19.18 9.01
CA GLU A 245 -30.16 -18.56 9.99
C GLU A 245 -29.46 -18.36 11.34
N GLY A 246 -28.79 -19.40 11.84
CA GLY A 246 -28.03 -19.36 13.09
C GLY A 246 -26.88 -18.36 13.00
N PHE A 247 -26.14 -18.41 11.89
CA PHE A 247 -25.04 -17.48 11.63
C PHE A 247 -25.50 -16.01 11.65
N ILE A 248 -26.55 -15.65 10.90
CA ILE A 248 -27.03 -14.27 10.79
C ILE A 248 -27.45 -13.73 12.17
N LYS A 249 -28.16 -14.54 12.96
CA LYS A 249 -28.60 -14.15 14.32
C LYS A 249 -27.42 -13.88 15.26
N LEU A 250 -26.39 -14.72 15.22
CA LEU A 250 -25.21 -14.58 16.08
C LEU A 250 -24.29 -13.45 15.60
N PHE A 251 -24.06 -13.34 14.30
CA PHE A 251 -23.20 -12.30 13.71
C PHE A 251 -23.78 -10.90 13.94
N GLY A 252 -25.11 -10.75 13.82
CA GLY A 252 -25.81 -9.49 14.07
C GLY A 252 -26.04 -9.17 15.55
N LEU A 253 -25.70 -10.07 16.48
CA LEU A 253 -26.02 -9.93 17.90
C LEU A 253 -25.46 -8.63 18.51
N PRO A 254 -24.18 -8.23 18.28
CA PRO A 254 -23.67 -6.98 18.85
C PRO A 254 -24.41 -5.74 18.33
N ALA A 255 -24.75 -5.70 17.04
CA ALA A 255 -25.49 -4.60 16.44
C ALA A 255 -26.92 -4.51 16.99
N ARG A 256 -27.58 -5.67 17.19
CA ARG A 256 -28.89 -5.74 17.83
C ARG A 256 -28.86 -5.18 19.25
N VAL A 257 -27.85 -5.54 20.04
CA VAL A 257 -27.66 -5.06 21.42
C VAL A 257 -27.48 -3.55 21.43
N ALA A 258 -26.64 -2.98 20.56
CA ALA A 258 -26.47 -1.54 20.45
C ALA A 258 -27.78 -0.82 20.07
N ALA A 259 -28.50 -1.34 19.07
CA ALA A 259 -29.78 -0.77 18.64
C ALA A 259 -30.86 -0.84 19.74
N GLU A 260 -30.89 -1.91 20.52
CA GLU A 260 -31.80 -2.04 21.66
C GLU A 260 -31.51 -0.99 22.74
N ARG A 261 -30.23 -0.78 23.10
CA ARG A 261 -29.82 0.29 24.01
C ARG A 261 -30.24 1.66 23.49
N ASP A 262 -29.94 1.95 22.22
CA ASP A 262 -30.22 3.25 21.59
C ASP A 262 -31.73 3.49 21.44
N GLY A 263 -32.51 2.41 21.29
CA GLY A 263 -33.98 2.41 21.32
C GLY A 263 -34.59 2.47 22.74
N GLY A 264 -33.79 2.68 23.78
CA GLY A 264 -34.25 2.85 25.16
C GLY A 264 -34.66 1.54 25.87
N LYS A 265 -34.24 0.38 25.36
CA LYS A 265 -34.50 -0.90 26.02
C LYS A 265 -33.64 -1.00 27.28
N VAL A 266 -34.29 -1.08 28.44
CA VAL A 266 -33.61 -1.26 29.73
C VAL A 266 -33.39 -2.75 29.97
N TRP A 267 -32.13 -3.16 30.06
CA TRP A 267 -31.77 -4.50 30.51
C TRP A 267 -31.72 -4.53 32.03
N LYS A 268 -32.04 -5.69 32.63
CA LYS A 268 -31.78 -5.90 34.05
C LYS A 268 -30.27 -5.90 34.26
N SER A 269 -29.73 -4.78 34.70
CA SER A 269 -28.40 -4.72 35.29
C SER A 269 -28.55 -4.81 36.80
N ASP A 270 -27.83 -5.72 37.45
CA ASP A 270 -27.66 -5.71 38.92
C ASP A 270 -26.92 -4.44 39.41
N ALA A 271 -26.51 -3.55 38.50
CA ALA A 271 -25.84 -2.28 38.79
C ALA A 271 -26.75 -1.19 39.39
N THR A 272 -28.08 -1.38 39.43
CA THR A 272 -28.98 -0.43 40.13
C THR A 272 -28.91 -0.53 41.66
N GLU A 273 -28.18 -1.49 42.24
CA GLU A 273 -27.93 -1.51 43.69
C GLU A 273 -26.73 -0.64 44.12
N VAL A 274 -25.74 -0.40 43.24
CA VAL A 274 -24.51 0.32 43.64
C VAL A 274 -24.69 1.85 43.70
N ALA A 275 -25.69 2.40 43.00
CA ALA A 275 -25.99 3.84 43.08
C ALA A 275 -26.89 4.20 44.28
N ALA A 276 -27.58 3.22 44.89
CA ALA A 276 -28.47 3.47 46.02
C ALA A 276 -27.72 3.55 47.37
N GLU A 277 -26.59 2.87 47.53
CA GLU A 277 -25.80 2.93 48.78
C GLU A 277 -24.92 4.18 48.90
N ALA A 278 -24.64 4.89 47.79
CA ALA A 278 -23.83 6.12 47.83
C ALA A 278 -24.61 7.36 48.28
N ASP A 279 -25.95 7.33 48.25
CA ASP A 279 -26.82 8.47 48.60
C ASP A 279 -27.32 8.40 50.07
N GLU A 280 -27.34 7.21 50.67
CA GLU A 280 -27.78 7.01 52.07
C GLU A 280 -26.76 7.45 53.13
N THR A 281 -25.49 7.66 52.78
CA THR A 281 -24.48 8.15 53.75
C THR A 281 -24.34 9.67 53.80
N ALA A 282 -25.03 10.42 52.93
CA ALA A 282 -24.94 11.89 52.88
C ALA A 282 -26.05 12.62 53.67
N THR A 283 -27.04 11.91 54.22
CA THR A 283 -28.22 12.55 54.86
C THR A 283 -28.27 12.49 56.39
N GLU A 284 -27.25 11.94 57.07
CA GLU A 284 -27.16 11.95 58.54
C GLU A 284 -25.95 12.69 59.11
N THR A 285 -25.71 13.95 58.71
CA THR A 285 -25.15 14.96 59.62
C THR A 285 -25.59 16.35 59.19
N GLY A 286 -26.65 16.86 59.84
CA GLY A 286 -27.05 18.25 59.72
C GLY A 286 -26.05 19.21 60.36
N GLY A 287 -25.88 20.39 59.76
CA GLY A 287 -25.08 21.47 60.33
C GLY A 287 -25.04 22.72 59.43
N THR A 288 -25.90 23.69 59.74
CA THR A 288 -25.94 25.07 59.24
C THR A 288 -24.57 25.76 59.16
N ALA A 289 -24.27 26.42 58.03
CA ALA A 289 -23.65 27.76 57.99
C ALA A 289 -23.66 28.34 56.57
N THR A 290 -24.02 29.61 56.51
CA THR A 290 -24.00 30.51 55.35
C THR A 290 -22.60 31.03 55.01
N ASN A 291 -22.44 31.37 53.72
CA ASN A 291 -21.76 32.57 53.18
C ASN A 291 -20.37 32.42 52.53
N GLU A 292 -20.28 33.12 51.39
CA GLU A 292 -19.12 33.80 50.78
C GLU A 292 -17.95 33.03 50.12
N THR A 293 -17.86 33.26 48.80
CA THR A 293 -16.68 33.60 48.00
C THR A 293 -15.30 33.48 48.65
N ALA A 294 -14.43 32.64 48.08
CA ALA A 294 -13.00 32.94 47.92
C ALA A 294 -12.35 32.05 46.85
N THR A 295 -11.82 32.69 45.83
CA THR A 295 -10.66 32.27 45.04
C THR A 295 -9.48 31.94 45.95
N ASN A 296 -8.71 30.86 45.71
CA ASN A 296 -7.27 30.99 45.47
C ASN A 296 -6.60 29.69 44.96
N GLU A 297 -5.57 29.93 44.18
CA GLU A 297 -4.51 29.02 43.73
C GLU A 297 -3.75 28.37 44.90
N ALA A 298 -3.21 27.16 44.68
CA ALA A 298 -1.75 26.90 44.62
C ALA A 298 -1.35 25.48 45.08
N ALA A 299 -0.53 24.86 44.22
CA ALA A 299 0.72 24.16 44.52
C ALA A 299 0.75 22.74 45.14
N THR A 300 1.30 21.85 44.31
CA THR A 300 2.38 20.87 44.57
C THR A 300 2.23 19.82 45.68
N GLU A 301 2.28 18.55 45.27
CA GLU A 301 3.33 17.65 45.81
C GLU A 301 3.71 16.53 44.84
N THR A 302 5.01 16.42 44.66
CA THR A 302 5.81 15.43 43.93
C THR A 302 5.81 14.08 44.63
N THR A 303 5.79 12.98 43.86
CA THR A 303 6.41 11.71 44.29
C THR A 303 7.23 11.11 43.15
N GLU A 304 8.54 11.20 43.30
CA GLU A 304 9.53 10.38 42.61
C GLU A 304 9.36 8.92 43.04
N SER A 305 9.51 7.97 42.11
CA SER A 305 9.72 6.57 42.44
C SER A 305 11.08 6.13 41.89
N GLU A 306 11.88 5.57 42.79
CA GLU A 306 13.28 5.22 42.62
C GLU A 306 13.49 4.04 41.66
N GLY A 307 14.57 4.14 40.89
CA GLY A 307 15.01 3.14 39.93
C GLY A 307 15.58 1.88 40.58
N VAL A 308 15.19 0.74 40.00
CA VAL A 308 15.73 -0.59 40.28
C VAL A 308 17.08 -0.77 39.58
N LYS A 309 18.12 -1.09 40.36
CA LYS A 309 19.43 -1.56 39.88
C LYS A 309 19.34 -3.02 39.41
N THR A 310 19.85 -3.30 38.21
CA THR A 310 20.22 -4.64 37.74
C THR A 310 21.73 -4.85 37.90
N PRO A 311 22.21 -6.04 38.33
CA PRO A 311 23.63 -6.37 38.28
C PRO A 311 23.98 -7.13 36.99
N ALA A 312 25.20 -6.88 36.51
CA ALA A 312 25.84 -7.58 35.41
C ALA A 312 26.22 -9.02 35.79
N GLY A 313 26.09 -9.91 34.80
CA GLY A 313 26.59 -11.29 34.77
C GLY A 313 26.46 -11.82 33.35
#